data_AF-A0AAW9BMG5-F1
#
_entry.id   AF-A0AAW9BMG5-F1
#
_cell.length_a   1.000
_cell.length_b   1.000
_cell.length_c   1.000
_cell.angle_alpha   90.00
_cell.angle_beta   90.00
_cell.angle_gamma   90.00
#
_symmetry.space_group_name_H-M   'P 1'
#
loop_
_entity.id
_entity.type
_entity.pdbx_description
1 polymer ?
#
loop_
_entity_poly.entity_id
_entity_poly.type
_entity_poly.pdbx_seq_one_letter_code
_entity_poly.pdbx_strand_id
1 'polypeptide(L)'
;QLSILGFQLNWVWFAVIPVWVFYFRLSLSVFMMMLGYTLACIGLIWSLEILDLPVLHISMLLFGALWILQFIGHKIEGKKPSFFEDLQLLLIGPIWVFRKH
;
A
#
# COMPACT_ATOMS: atom_id res chain seq x y z
N GLN A 1 -0.82 4.67 -23.50
CA GLN A 1 0.11 4.00 -22.56
C GLN A 1 1.39 3.70 -23.33
N LEU A 2 2.56 4.05 -22.80
CA LEU A 2 3.84 3.80 -23.46
C LEU A 2 4.23 2.34 -23.17
N SER A 3 4.46 1.50 -24.18
CA SER A 3 4.86 0.10 -23.97
C SER A 3 6.35 -0.07 -24.27
N ILE A 4 7.11 -0.59 -23.31
CA ILE A 4 8.52 -0.95 -23.49
C ILE A 4 8.62 -2.45 -23.22
N LEU A 5 9.09 -3.25 -24.18
CA LEU A 5 9.25 -4.71 -24.06
C LEU A 5 7.97 -5.47 -23.65
N GLY A 6 6.79 -4.94 -24.01
CA GLY A 6 5.49 -5.54 -23.62
C GLY A 6 4.99 -5.12 -22.24
N PHE A 7 5.79 -4.39 -21.46
CA PHE A 7 5.36 -3.76 -20.22
C PHE A 7 4.74 -2.40 -20.51
N GLN A 8 3.48 -2.23 -20.11
CA GLN A 8 2.85 -0.91 -20.14
C GLN A 8 3.46 -0.04 -19.03
N LEU A 9 4.19 0.99 -19.45
CA LEU A 9 4.69 2.04 -18.59
C LEU A 9 3.50 2.87 -18.11
N ASN A 10 3.02 2.53 -16.93
CA ASN A 10 1.93 3.19 -16.26
C ASN A 10 2.45 4.18 -15.19
N TRP A 11 1.61 5.12 -14.77
CA TRP A 11 1.94 6.12 -13.74
C TRP A 11 2.35 5.50 -12.40
N VAL A 12 1.93 4.25 -12.15
CA VAL A 12 2.29 3.44 -10.99
C VAL A 12 3.80 3.39 -10.79
N TRP A 13 4.60 3.22 -11.84
CA TRP A 13 6.06 3.11 -11.71
C TRP A 13 6.71 4.42 -11.26
N PHE A 14 6.20 5.56 -11.73
CA PHE A 14 6.66 6.87 -11.29
C PHE A 14 6.35 7.13 -9.81
N ALA A 15 5.25 6.58 -9.29
CA ALA A 15 4.89 6.67 -7.87
C ALA A 15 5.65 5.66 -6.98
N VAL A 16 5.85 4.43 -7.46
CA VAL A 16 6.44 3.33 -6.68
C VAL A 16 7.95 3.49 -6.50
N ILE A 17 8.67 4.00 -7.51
CA ILE A 17 10.14 4.12 -7.44
C ILE A 17 10.60 5.00 -6.25
N PRO A 18 10.08 6.22 -6.02
CA PRO A 18 10.45 7.02 -4.85
C PRO A 18 10.14 6.34 -3.52
N VAL A 19 9.02 5.61 -3.44
CA VAL A 19 8.60 4.88 -2.23
C VAL A 19 9.55 3.72 -1.92
N TRP A 20 9.97 2.98 -2.95
CA TRP A 20 10.98 1.94 -2.83
C TRP A 20 12.34 2.50 -2.40
N VAL A 21 12.77 3.64 -2.95
CA VAL A 21 14.00 4.33 -2.50
C VAL A 21 13.90 4.72 -1.03
N PHE A 22 12.75 5.24 -0.58
CA PHE A 22 12.52 5.57 0.82
C PHE A 22 12.66 4.33 1.74
N TYR A 23 11.99 3.22 1.41
CA TYR A 23 12.09 2.00 2.23
C TYR A 23 13.48 1.37 2.20
N PHE A 24 14.17 1.42 1.05
CA PHE A 24 15.55 0.96 0.94
C PHE A 24 16.49 1.75 1.84
N ARG A 25 16.30 3.07 1.93
CA ARG A 25 17.07 3.94 2.84
C ARG A 25 16.78 3.68 4.31
N LEU A 26 15.60 3.14 4.64
CA LEU A 26 15.20 2.83 6.00
C LEU A 26 15.77 1.50 6.49
N SER A 27 15.57 0.41 5.75
CA SER A 27 16.29 -0.86 5.95
C SER A 27 16.05 -1.84 4.79
N LEU A 28 17.05 -2.68 4.50
CA LEU A 28 16.93 -3.71 3.44
C LEU A 28 15.80 -4.71 3.72
N SER A 29 15.57 -5.06 4.99
CA SER A 29 14.49 -5.98 5.39
C SER A 29 13.11 -5.39 5.10
N VAL A 30 12.87 -4.13 5.50
CA VAL A 30 11.61 -3.43 5.22
C VAL A 30 11.40 -3.24 3.72
N PHE A 31 12.47 -2.92 2.99
CA PHE A 31 12.41 -2.82 1.53
C PHE A 31 11.93 -4.13 0.89
N MET A 32 12.50 -5.28 1.26
CA MET A 32 12.08 -6.58 0.69
C MET A 32 10.62 -6.91 1.00
N MET A 33 10.14 -6.59 2.20
CA MET A 33 8.74 -6.77 2.58
C MET A 33 7.81 -5.87 1.75
N MET A 34 8.12 -4.58 1.65
CA MET A 34 7.31 -3.62 0.90
C MET A 34 7.38 -3.87 -0.60
N LEU A 35 8.51 -4.36 -1.12
CA LEU A 35 8.66 -4.82 -2.50
C LEU A 35 7.69 -5.98 -2.77
N GLY A 36 7.70 -7.01 -1.92
CA GLY A 36 6.78 -8.15 -2.02
C GLY A 36 5.31 -7.73 -1.96
N TYR A 37 4.95 -6.86 -1.02
CA TYR A 37 3.58 -6.32 -0.91
C TYR A 37 3.16 -5.55 -2.17
N THR A 38 4.04 -4.68 -2.69
CA THR A 38 3.76 -3.89 -3.90
C THR A 38 3.55 -4.79 -5.12
N LEU A 39 4.40 -5.80 -5.29
CA LEU A 39 4.27 -6.77 -6.38
C LEU A 39 2.98 -7.59 -6.27
N ALA A 40 2.59 -7.99 -5.05
CA ALA A 40 1.32 -8.68 -4.81
C ALA A 40 0.11 -7.81 -5.19
N CYS A 41 0.11 -6.53 -4.83
CA CYS A 41 -0.94 -5.60 -5.24
C CYS A 41 -1.02 -5.41 -6.76
N ILE A 42 0.12 -5.25 -7.43
CA ILE A 42 0.17 -5.14 -8.90
C ILE A 42 -0.39 -6.43 -9.54
N GLY A 43 0.00 -7.60 -9.04
CA GLY A 43 -0.52 -8.89 -9.52
C GLY A 43 -2.03 -9.05 -9.30
N LEU A 44 -2.56 -8.55 -8.18
CA LEU A 44 -3.99 -8.55 -7.89
C LEU A 44 -4.75 -7.62 -8.84
N ILE A 45 -4.24 -6.41 -9.08
CA ILE A 45 -4.83 -5.47 -10.05
C ILE A 45 -4.86 -6.09 -11.43
N TRP A 46 -3.75 -6.70 -11.86
CA TRP A 46 -3.69 -7.39 -13.16
C TRP A 46 -4.70 -8.54 -13.26
N SER A 47 -4.87 -9.31 -12.18
CA SER A 47 -5.90 -10.37 -12.11
C SER A 47 -7.32 -9.80 -12.22
N LEU A 48 -7.59 -8.66 -11.60
CA LEU A 48 -8.89 -7.98 -11.69
C LEU A 48 -9.16 -7.43 -13.11
N GLU A 49 -8.13 -6.90 -13.77
CA GLU A 49 -8.22 -6.43 -15.16
C GLU A 49 -8.52 -7.59 -16.13
N ILE A 50 -7.90 -8.76 -15.94
CA ILE A 50 -8.20 -9.96 -16.76
C ILE A 50 -9.66 -10.41 -16.60
N LEU A 51 -10.24 -10.23 -15.41
CA LEU A 51 -11.63 -10.58 -15.11
C LEU A 51 -12.63 -9.47 -15.48
N ASP A 52 -12.17 -8.39 -16.13
CA ASP A 52 -12.96 -7.19 -16.45
C ASP A 52 -13.71 -6.61 -15.23
N LEU A 53 -13.13 -6.78 -14.03
CA LEU A 53 -13.73 -6.26 -12.81
C LEU A 53 -13.37 -4.78 -12.60
N PRO A 54 -14.30 -3.96 -12.08
CA PRO A 54 -14.07 -2.54 -11.90
C PRO A 54 -13.12 -2.28 -10.72
N VAL A 55 -11.81 -2.23 -10.99
CA VAL A 55 -10.74 -2.04 -10.00
C VAL A 55 -11.03 -0.87 -9.06
N LEU A 56 -11.42 0.28 -9.59
CA LEU A 56 -11.71 1.48 -8.79
C LEU A 56 -12.81 1.24 -7.74
N HIS A 57 -13.88 0.53 -8.10
CA HIS A 57 -15.00 0.28 -7.19
C HIS A 57 -14.59 -0.70 -6.08
N ILE A 58 -13.87 -1.75 -6.45
CA ILE A 58 -13.33 -2.73 -5.50
C ILE A 58 -12.35 -2.07 -4.54
N SER A 59 -11.43 -1.25 -5.05
CA SER A 59 -10.46 -0.52 -4.24
C SER A 59 -11.13 0.46 -3.29
N MET A 60 -12.15 1.21 -3.74
CA MET A 60 -12.89 2.14 -2.88
C MET A 60 -13.69 1.42 -1.79
N LEU A 61 -14.32 0.30 -2.12
CA LEU A 61 -15.06 -0.51 -1.15
C LEU A 61 -14.12 -1.11 -0.10
N LEU A 62 -12.99 -1.68 -0.53
CA LEU A 62 -11.98 -2.25 0.36
C LEU A 62 -11.35 -1.16 1.24
N PHE A 63 -11.02 -0.01 0.67
CA PHE A 63 -10.51 1.14 1.40
C PHE A 63 -11.51 1.55 2.47
N GLY A 64 -12.79 1.79 2.13
CA GLY A 64 -13.82 2.16 3.10
C GLY A 64 -14.02 1.14 4.22
N ALA A 65 -14.07 -0.14 3.88
CA ALA A 65 -14.24 -1.22 4.86
C ALA A 65 -13.07 -1.29 5.86
N LEU A 66 -11.83 -1.28 5.34
CA LEU A 66 -10.62 -1.31 6.18
C LEU A 66 -10.44 -0.01 6.98
N TRP A 67 -10.83 1.13 6.41
CA TRP A 67 -10.82 2.42 7.10
C TRP A 67 -11.75 2.38 8.31
N ILE A 68 -12.99 1.90 8.15
CA ILE A 68 -13.94 1.73 9.26
C ILE A 68 -13.36 0.79 10.34
N LEU A 69 -12.77 -0.34 9.94
CA LEU A 69 -12.11 -1.27 10.87
C LEU A 69 -10.97 -0.59 11.65
N GLN A 70 -10.18 0.27 11.01
CA GLN A 70 -9.12 1.03 11.67
C GLN A 70 -9.68 1.95 12.76
N PHE A 71 -10.77 2.69 12.51
CA PHE A 71 -11.40 3.53 13.54
C PHE A 71 -11.99 2.72 14.68
N ILE A 72 -12.60 1.56 14.38
CA ILE A 72 -13.11 0.64 15.40
C ILE A 72 -11.95 0.16 16.29
N GLY A 73 -10.82 -0.24 15.69
CA GLY A 73 -9.61 -0.64 16.43
C GLY A 73 -9.12 0.46 17.37
N HIS A 74 -8.99 1.69 16.87
CA HIS A 74 -8.59 2.84 17.70
C HIS A 74 -9.58 3.15 18.82
N LYS A 75 -10.88 2.97 18.59
CA LYS A 75 -11.92 3.13 19.62
C LYS A 75 -11.78 2.09 20.73
N ILE A 76 -11.44 0.85 20.39
CA ILE A 76 -11.18 -0.23 21.36
C ILE A 76 -9.89 0.05 22.14
N GLU A 77 -8.85 0.54 21.47
CA GLU A 77 -7.57 0.89 22.11
C GLU A 77 -7.61 2.20 22.93
N GLY A 78 -8.66 3.02 22.77
CA GLY A 78 -8.81 4.31 23.44
C GLY A 78 -7.82 5.39 22.98
N LYS A 79 -7.08 5.15 21.89
CA LYS A 79 -6.08 6.06 21.34
C LYS A 79 -6.61 6.76 20.09
N LYS A 80 -6.22 8.02 19.90
CA LYS A 80 -6.54 8.73 18.67
C LYS A 80 -5.73 8.14 17.50
N PRO A 81 -6.30 8.09 16.28
CA PRO A 81 -5.57 7.67 15.10
C PRO A 81 -4.40 8.63 14.84
N SER A 82 -3.17 8.10 14.90
CA SER A 82 -1.93 8.89 14.76
C SER A 82 -1.74 9.49 13.37
N PHE A 83 -2.55 9.07 12.39
CA PHE A 83 -2.61 9.69 11.06
C PHE A 83 -2.84 11.20 11.08
N PHE A 84 -3.61 11.72 12.06
CA PHE A 84 -3.83 13.16 12.18
C PHE A 84 -2.64 13.92 12.80
N GLU A 85 -1.69 13.21 13.39
CA GLU A 85 -0.51 13.81 14.03
C GLU A 85 0.65 13.92 13.03
N ASP A 86 0.84 12.91 12.16
CA ASP A 86 1.85 12.94 11.11
C ASP A 86 1.45 12.07 9.90
N LEU A 87 1.45 12.68 8.71
CA LEU A 87 1.18 12.00 7.44
C LEU A 87 2.19 10.89 7.15
N GLN A 88 3.42 10.99 7.66
CA GLN A 88 4.45 9.96 7.51
C GLN A 88 4.08 8.66 8.23
N LEU A 89 3.22 8.71 9.26
CA LEU A 89 2.77 7.51 9.97
C LEU A 89 1.91 6.59 9.10
N LEU A 90 1.28 7.10 8.02
CA LEU A 90 0.67 6.24 7.00
C LEU A 90 1.71 5.37 6.29
N LEU A 91 2.88 5.93 5.99
CA LEU A 91 3.95 5.24 5.25
C LEU A 91 4.72 4.26 6.15
N ILE A 92 4.83 4.57 7.44
CA ILE A 92 5.61 3.79 8.42
C ILE A 92 4.72 2.76 9.14
N GLY A 93 3.40 2.89 9.05
CA GLY A 93 2.41 2.02 9.73
C GLY A 93 2.68 0.51 9.65
N PRO A 94 2.99 -0.07 8.46
CA PRO A 94 3.29 -1.50 8.34
C PRO A 94 4.49 -1.93 9.19
N ILE A 95 5.51 -1.08 9.28
CA ILE A 95 6.76 -1.37 9.98
C ILE A 95 6.52 -1.56 11.49
N TRP A 96 5.52 -0.88 12.06
CA TRP A 96 5.20 -0.96 13.48
C TRP A 96 4.55 -2.30 13.86
N VAL A 97 3.75 -2.88 12.96
CA VAL A 97 3.17 -4.22 13.15
C VAL A 97 4.27 -5.29 13.26
N PHE A 98 5.35 -5.13 12.48
CA PHE A 98 6.38 -6.16 12.38
C PHE A 98 7.58 -5.97 13.33
N ARG A 99 7.82 -4.76 13.85
CA ARG A 99 8.92 -4.49 14.81
C ARG A 99 8.52 -4.72 16.27
N LYS A 100 7.34 -5.29 16.57
CA LYS A 100 6.90 -5.51 17.97
C LYS A 100 7.58 -6.69 18.68
N HIS A 101 8.74 -7.14 18.22
CA HIS A 101 9.57 -8.12 18.91
C HIS A 101 11.02 -7.65 18.96
#